data_AF-A0A2N3FY18-F1
#
_entry.id   AF-A0A2N3FY18-F1
#
_cell.length_a   1.000
_cell.length_b   1.000
_cell.length_c   1.000
_cell.angle_alpha   90.00
_cell.angle_beta   90.00
_cell.angle_gamma   90.00
#
_symmetry.space_group_name_H-M   'P 1'
#
loop_
_entity.id
_entity.type
_entity.pdbx_description
1 polymer ?
#
loop_
_entity_poly.entity_id
_entity_poly.type
_entity_poly.pdbx_seq_one_letter_code
_entity_poly.pdbx_strand_id
1 'polypeptide(L)'
;MADAGLTPATDVAATPSPAFTENVTPAGGKDGLIACISCGASEVTYNAAKGMFRCAFCRHEWADVKLDDAMGLSHGIGELTGTTLSSNAMDIASDEALVTMKCTGCGAEVVVNTDNTLQARCHWCKHTLSINNRIGNGAVPDGILPFTITKQQAMASISEFAGKRKTFQHPEFTASFKPENIMGVYMPYMTVDGNISAKLDGVGETLTKTVRREKQPTIYHARQFKVGRTLDLHIDDLIVETSSDKVDIHSDTSTNNIINAVLPFDVKNIARFDANFLGTEYTSERRDMDVKHAESYAVQHFMTIARGAVQSSVSGYDRGVRWDSEHVNVKGTRWTAVLLPVWLYGFVETKKGKQITHYIAVNGRNGYVMGSIPINTKKARTVCWIVTIVVSLITWPMALGVVLFG
;
A
#
# COMPACT_ATOMS: atom_id res chain seq x y z
N MET A 1 -52.14 6.04 39.55
CA MET A 1 -50.91 5.23 39.52
C MET A 1 -50.80 4.73 38.11
N ALA A 2 -49.96 5.41 37.31
CA ALA A 2 -49.96 5.34 35.86
C ALA A 2 -49.06 4.21 35.35
N ASP A 3 -49.62 3.47 34.41
CA ASP A 3 -49.01 2.40 33.62
C ASP A 3 -48.13 3.04 32.52
N ALA A 4 -46.85 2.67 32.47
CA ALA A 4 -45.88 3.20 31.50
C ALA A 4 -45.40 2.07 30.59
N GLY A 5 -46.12 1.89 29.48
CA GLY A 5 -45.72 1.02 28.39
C GLY A 5 -44.45 1.50 27.70
N LEU A 6 -43.49 0.60 27.51
CA LEU A 6 -42.34 0.81 26.64
C LEU A 6 -42.79 0.87 25.19
N THR A 7 -42.49 1.98 24.53
CA THR A 7 -42.53 2.14 23.07
C THR A 7 -41.39 1.36 22.40
N PRO A 8 -41.59 0.70 21.24
CA PRO A 8 -40.52 0.07 20.49
C PRO A 8 -39.63 1.12 19.82
N ALA A 9 -38.34 0.82 19.75
CA ALA A 9 -37.33 1.63 19.07
C ALA A 9 -37.73 1.86 17.61
N THR A 10 -37.81 3.13 17.22
CA THR A 10 -38.02 3.59 15.85
C THR A 10 -36.87 3.16 14.96
N ASP A 11 -37.21 2.52 13.84
CA ASP A 11 -36.34 2.26 12.70
C ASP A 11 -35.56 3.51 12.30
N VAL A 12 -34.23 3.43 12.38
CA VAL A 12 -33.35 4.44 11.80
C VAL A 12 -33.37 4.24 10.29
N ALA A 13 -34.10 5.11 9.59
CA ALA A 13 -34.13 5.14 8.14
C ALA A 13 -32.72 5.33 7.59
N ALA A 14 -32.25 4.35 6.82
CA ALA A 14 -30.99 4.42 6.10
C ALA A 14 -31.01 5.61 5.12
N THR A 15 -30.05 6.52 5.28
CA THR A 15 -29.77 7.59 4.33
C THR A 15 -29.52 7.01 2.94
N PRO A 16 -30.03 7.60 1.83
CA PRO A 16 -29.81 7.06 0.49
C PRO A 16 -28.32 7.10 0.17
N SER A 17 -27.72 5.91 0.06
CA SER A 17 -26.33 5.69 -0.33
C SER A 17 -26.12 6.22 -1.76
N PRO A 18 -24.94 6.77 -2.11
CA PRO A 18 -24.64 7.12 -3.51
C PRO A 18 -24.83 5.90 -4.42
N ALA A 19 -25.20 6.14 -5.68
CA ALA A 19 -25.50 5.07 -6.64
C ALA A 19 -24.21 4.35 -7.10
N PHE A 20 -23.66 3.47 -6.26
CA PHE A 20 -22.63 2.51 -6.64
C PHE A 20 -23.24 1.14 -6.94
N THR A 21 -22.56 0.37 -7.77
CA THR A 21 -22.90 -1.05 -7.98
C THR A 21 -22.09 -1.89 -7.01
N GLU A 22 -22.74 -2.74 -6.21
CA GLU A 22 -22.04 -3.65 -5.29
C GLU A 22 -21.66 -4.96 -6.00
N ASN A 23 -20.39 -5.37 -5.87
CA ASN A 23 -19.92 -6.71 -6.23
C ASN A 23 -19.72 -7.54 -4.96
N VAL A 24 -20.57 -8.53 -4.75
CA VAL A 24 -20.63 -9.23 -3.47
C VAL A 24 -19.45 -10.17 -3.29
N THR A 25 -18.61 -9.89 -2.28
CA THR A 25 -17.53 -10.80 -1.91
C THR A 25 -18.14 -12.01 -1.19
N PRO A 26 -17.93 -13.24 -1.69
CA PRO A 26 -18.61 -14.38 -1.13
C PRO A 26 -18.24 -14.56 0.35
N ALA A 27 -19.27 -14.72 1.19
CA ALA A 27 -19.11 -14.79 2.63
C ALA A 27 -18.23 -15.98 3.08
N GLY A 28 -17.64 -15.86 4.26
CA GLY A 28 -17.05 -17.00 4.98
C GLY A 28 -18.10 -18.02 5.43
N GLY A 29 -17.70 -18.95 6.29
CA GLY A 29 -18.66 -19.87 6.93
C GLY A 29 -19.67 -19.14 7.84
N LYS A 30 -20.53 -19.92 8.49
CA LYS A 30 -21.54 -19.41 9.45
C LYS A 30 -20.97 -18.65 10.65
N ASP A 31 -19.66 -18.59 10.82
CA ASP A 31 -18.93 -17.82 11.85
C ASP A 31 -17.91 -16.85 11.25
N GLY A 32 -18.02 -16.55 9.95
CA GLY A 32 -17.01 -15.78 9.21
C GLY A 32 -15.75 -16.59 8.87
N LEU A 33 -15.38 -17.58 9.69
CA LEU A 33 -14.22 -18.44 9.44
C LEU A 33 -14.51 -19.51 8.35
N ILE A 34 -13.49 -19.86 7.57
CA ILE A 34 -13.54 -21.03 6.67
C ILE A 34 -13.06 -22.26 7.46
N ALA A 35 -13.99 -23.14 7.83
CA ALA A 35 -13.70 -24.38 8.54
C ALA A 35 -13.24 -25.50 7.60
N CYS A 36 -12.58 -26.52 8.15
CA CYS A 36 -12.14 -27.67 7.36
C CYS A 36 -13.33 -28.43 6.76
N ILE A 37 -13.35 -28.58 5.43
CA ILE A 37 -14.41 -29.29 4.70
C ILE A 37 -14.53 -30.79 5.05
N SER A 38 -13.43 -31.40 5.51
CA SER A 38 -13.40 -32.84 5.80
C SER A 38 -13.91 -33.19 7.21
N CYS A 39 -13.72 -32.32 8.20
CA CYS A 39 -14.06 -32.64 9.60
C CYS A 39 -14.75 -31.51 10.38
N GLY A 40 -14.94 -30.33 9.78
CA GLY A 40 -15.58 -29.18 10.43
C GLY A 40 -14.73 -28.45 11.47
N ALA A 41 -13.47 -28.84 11.68
CA ALA A 41 -12.60 -28.17 12.65
C ALA A 41 -12.27 -26.73 12.22
N SER A 42 -12.30 -25.80 13.19
CA SER A 42 -11.93 -24.39 13.01
C SER A 42 -10.42 -24.12 13.17
N GLU A 43 -9.64 -25.13 13.58
CA GLU A 43 -8.19 -25.01 13.74
C GLU A 43 -7.51 -25.31 12.41
N VAL A 44 -7.27 -24.24 11.64
CA VAL A 44 -6.66 -24.28 10.31
C VAL A 44 -5.42 -23.39 10.31
N THR A 45 -4.33 -23.91 9.74
CA THR A 45 -3.08 -23.17 9.58
C THR A 45 -2.76 -23.02 8.11
N TYR A 46 -2.41 -21.82 7.67
CA TYR A 46 -1.89 -21.61 6.33
C TYR A 46 -0.39 -21.93 6.27
N ASN A 47 0.01 -22.76 5.31
CA ASN A 47 1.41 -23.02 5.01
C ASN A 47 1.85 -22.15 3.83
N ALA A 48 2.48 -21.02 4.13
CA ALA A 48 3.02 -20.09 3.15
C ALA A 48 3.99 -20.73 2.14
N ALA A 49 4.79 -21.71 2.57
CA ALA A 49 5.77 -22.37 1.70
C ALA A 49 5.12 -23.31 0.67
N LYS A 50 3.95 -23.89 1.01
CA LYS A 50 3.19 -24.76 0.10
C LYS A 50 2.06 -24.06 -0.63
N GLY A 51 1.64 -22.88 -0.19
CA GLY A 51 0.44 -22.21 -0.71
C GLY A 51 -0.85 -22.98 -0.38
N MET A 52 -0.91 -23.63 0.79
CA MET A 52 -2.03 -24.50 1.14
C MET A 52 -2.43 -24.34 2.60
N PHE A 53 -3.72 -24.41 2.85
CA PHE A 53 -4.27 -24.61 4.19
C PHE A 53 -4.11 -26.04 4.64
N ARG A 54 -3.94 -26.22 5.95
CA ARG A 54 -3.91 -27.53 6.59
C ARG A 54 -4.74 -27.51 7.85
N CYS A 55 -5.63 -28.47 8.00
CA CYS A 55 -6.35 -28.68 9.23
C CYS A 55 -5.41 -29.22 10.32
N ALA A 56 -5.39 -28.59 11.50
CA ALA A 56 -4.60 -29.06 12.64
C ALA A 56 -5.12 -30.40 13.19
N PHE A 57 -6.42 -30.66 13.05
CA PHE A 57 -7.09 -31.86 13.56
C PHE A 57 -6.97 -33.07 12.62
N CYS A 58 -7.57 -33.01 11.42
CA CYS A 58 -7.63 -34.15 10.49
C CYS A 58 -6.51 -34.17 9.44
N ARG A 59 -5.66 -33.14 9.40
CA ARG A 59 -4.52 -33.00 8.47
C ARG A 59 -4.87 -32.89 6.99
N HIS A 60 -6.15 -32.78 6.64
CA HIS A 60 -6.60 -32.44 5.29
C HIS A 60 -5.97 -31.13 4.82
N GLU A 61 -5.46 -31.12 3.58
CA GLU A 61 -4.83 -29.96 2.93
C GLU A 61 -5.69 -29.51 1.74
N TRP A 62 -5.85 -28.19 1.56
CA TRP A 62 -6.55 -27.60 0.41
C TRP A 62 -5.91 -26.27 0.01
N ALA A 63 -6.05 -25.90 -1.26
CA ALA A 63 -5.56 -24.62 -1.77
C ALA A 63 -6.50 -23.48 -1.42
N ASP A 64 -5.97 -22.27 -1.36
CA ASP A 64 -6.77 -21.05 -1.32
C ASP A 64 -7.49 -20.81 -2.66
N VAL A 65 -8.49 -19.92 -2.62
CA VAL A 65 -9.23 -19.49 -3.81
C VAL A 65 -8.73 -18.10 -4.16
N LYS A 66 -8.28 -17.90 -5.40
CA LYS A 66 -7.90 -16.57 -5.87
C LYS A 66 -9.11 -15.65 -5.87
N LEU A 67 -8.91 -14.41 -5.43
CA LEU A 67 -9.98 -13.41 -5.39
C LEU A 67 -10.53 -13.13 -6.79
N ASP A 68 -9.64 -13.05 -7.77
CA ASP A 68 -10.00 -12.82 -9.17
C ASP A 68 -10.90 -13.95 -9.71
N ASP A 69 -10.56 -15.22 -9.46
CA ASP A 69 -11.39 -16.36 -9.86
C ASP A 69 -12.77 -16.35 -9.19
N ALA A 70 -12.86 -15.82 -7.97
CA ALA A 70 -14.10 -15.74 -7.20
C ALA A 70 -15.03 -14.59 -7.63
N MET A 71 -14.47 -13.49 -8.16
CA MET A 71 -15.20 -12.23 -8.41
C MET A 71 -15.14 -11.74 -9.87
N GLY A 72 -14.33 -12.37 -10.72
CA GLY A 72 -14.14 -11.99 -12.13
C GLY A 72 -13.53 -10.60 -12.31
N LEU A 73 -12.54 -10.23 -11.47
CA LEU A 73 -11.96 -8.89 -11.43
C LEU A 73 -11.11 -8.57 -12.67
N SER A 74 -10.52 -9.55 -13.36
CA SER A 74 -9.77 -9.30 -14.59
C SER A 74 -10.65 -9.15 -15.84
N HIS A 75 -11.97 -9.32 -15.71
CA HIS A 75 -12.91 -9.29 -16.84
C HIS A 75 -13.71 -7.98 -16.89
N GLY A 76 -14.06 -7.56 -18.11
CA GLY A 76 -15.01 -6.47 -18.34
C GLY A 76 -14.51 -5.06 -18.01
N ILE A 77 -13.20 -4.84 -17.84
CA ILE A 77 -12.66 -3.51 -17.45
C ILE A 77 -13.10 -2.42 -18.45
N GLY A 78 -13.09 -2.70 -19.76
CA GLY A 78 -13.53 -1.73 -20.78
C GLY A 78 -15.04 -1.43 -20.79
N GLU A 79 -15.84 -2.22 -20.09
CA GLU A 79 -17.30 -2.06 -19.99
C GLU A 79 -17.71 -1.35 -18.69
N LEU A 80 -16.75 -1.05 -17.80
CA LEU A 80 -17.03 -0.36 -16.54
C LEU A 80 -17.63 1.03 -16.80
N THR A 81 -18.78 1.29 -16.18
CA THR A 81 -19.46 2.59 -16.14
C THR A 81 -19.83 2.95 -14.71
N GLY A 82 -19.49 4.17 -14.27
CA GLY A 82 -19.70 4.59 -12.88
C GLY A 82 -18.78 3.86 -11.89
N THR A 83 -19.15 3.85 -10.61
CA THR A 83 -18.31 3.26 -9.55
C THR A 83 -18.90 1.93 -9.10
N THR A 84 -18.11 0.87 -9.21
CA THR A 84 -18.42 -0.46 -8.66
C THR A 84 -17.56 -0.69 -7.43
N LEU A 85 -18.17 -1.11 -6.32
CA LEU A 85 -17.48 -1.39 -5.06
C LEU A 85 -17.67 -2.86 -4.72
N SER A 86 -16.60 -3.54 -4.32
CA SER A 86 -16.76 -4.80 -3.59
C SER A 86 -17.43 -4.56 -2.23
N SER A 87 -18.08 -5.59 -1.67
CA SER A 87 -18.78 -5.46 -0.38
C SER A 87 -17.91 -4.88 0.74
N ASN A 88 -16.61 -5.20 0.79
CA ASN A 88 -15.73 -4.66 1.83
C ASN A 88 -14.96 -3.39 1.43
N ALA A 89 -15.09 -2.94 0.18
CA ALA A 89 -14.62 -1.62 -0.26
C ALA A 89 -15.65 -0.50 -0.01
N MET A 90 -16.86 -0.85 0.44
CA MET A 90 -17.90 0.13 0.79
C MET A 90 -17.45 1.06 1.93
N ASP A 91 -18.19 2.17 2.06
CA ASP A 91 -17.96 3.17 3.11
C ASP A 91 -18.04 2.54 4.51
N ILE A 92 -17.17 3.01 5.40
CA ILE A 92 -17.07 2.53 6.77
C ILE A 92 -18.33 2.94 7.55
N ALA A 93 -19.13 1.97 7.95
CA ALA A 93 -20.44 2.16 8.59
C ALA A 93 -20.39 2.43 10.10
N SER A 94 -19.28 2.10 10.79
CA SER A 94 -19.13 2.31 12.23
C SER A 94 -17.66 2.46 12.63
N ASP A 95 -17.39 3.41 13.52
CA ASP A 95 -16.11 3.59 14.21
C ASP A 95 -15.98 2.70 15.47
N GLU A 96 -17.00 1.89 15.77
CA GLU A 96 -16.95 0.99 16.91
C GLU A 96 -15.95 -0.15 16.67
N ALA A 97 -14.81 -0.06 17.35
CA ALA A 97 -13.79 -1.10 17.35
C ALA A 97 -14.23 -2.39 18.06
N LEU A 98 -15.27 -2.36 18.88
CA LEU A 98 -15.71 -3.52 19.66
C LEU A 98 -16.94 -4.17 19.01
N VAL A 99 -16.75 -5.42 18.62
CA VAL A 99 -17.76 -6.21 17.92
C VAL A 99 -18.14 -7.41 18.77
N THR A 100 -19.44 -7.56 19.05
CA THR A 100 -19.96 -8.74 19.75
C THR A 100 -20.51 -9.75 18.75
N MET A 101 -19.97 -10.97 18.76
CA MET A 101 -20.40 -12.08 17.91
C MET A 101 -20.94 -13.24 18.73
N LYS A 102 -21.92 -13.96 18.19
CA LYS A 102 -22.40 -15.22 18.76
C LYS A 102 -21.62 -16.40 18.20
N CYS A 103 -21.09 -17.23 19.09
CA CYS A 103 -20.38 -18.45 18.73
C CYS A 103 -21.35 -19.54 18.23
N THR A 104 -21.21 -20.07 17.01
CA THR A 104 -22.09 -21.16 16.56
C THR A 104 -21.87 -22.47 17.30
N GLY A 105 -20.67 -22.69 17.86
CA GLY A 105 -20.36 -23.94 18.56
C GLY A 105 -21.12 -24.12 19.87
N CYS A 106 -21.33 -23.03 20.63
CA CYS A 106 -21.95 -23.10 21.96
C CYS A 106 -22.98 -21.98 22.26
N GLY A 107 -23.18 -21.02 21.36
CA GLY A 107 -24.11 -19.91 21.53
C GLY A 107 -23.59 -18.74 22.38
N ALA A 108 -22.40 -18.83 22.96
CA ALA A 108 -21.84 -17.77 23.79
C ALA A 108 -21.51 -16.50 23.00
N GLU A 109 -21.63 -15.34 23.65
CA GLU A 109 -21.22 -14.05 23.10
C GLU A 109 -19.72 -13.83 23.31
N VAL A 110 -19.03 -13.38 22.26
CA VAL A 110 -17.60 -13.11 22.24
C VAL A 110 -17.39 -11.70 21.69
N VAL A 111 -16.73 -10.86 22.47
CA VAL A 111 -16.36 -9.50 22.08
C VAL A 111 -14.97 -9.54 21.45
N VAL A 112 -14.81 -8.86 20.31
CA VAL A 112 -13.56 -8.76 19.56
C VAL A 112 -13.24 -7.29 19.31
N ASN A 113 -12.00 -6.91 19.54
CA ASN A 113 -11.50 -5.57 19.22
C ASN A 113 -10.87 -5.59 17.82
N THR A 114 -11.57 -4.98 16.86
CA THR A 114 -11.19 -4.94 15.43
C THR A 114 -10.04 -4.02 15.11
N ASP A 115 -9.63 -3.15 16.03
CA ASP A 115 -8.40 -2.37 15.84
C ASP A 115 -7.16 -3.25 15.98
N ASN A 116 -7.28 -4.39 16.67
CA ASN A 116 -6.14 -5.26 16.98
C ASN A 116 -6.27 -6.67 16.40
N THR A 117 -7.48 -7.24 16.35
CA THR A 117 -7.67 -8.65 15.95
C THR A 117 -8.96 -8.86 15.12
N LEU A 118 -8.85 -9.65 14.06
CA LEU A 118 -10.00 -10.07 13.22
C LEU A 118 -10.52 -11.47 13.56
N GLN A 119 -9.88 -12.12 14.54
CA GLN A 119 -10.27 -13.42 15.09
C GLN A 119 -10.37 -13.37 16.60
N ALA A 120 -11.21 -14.25 17.15
CA ALA A 120 -11.26 -14.52 18.57
C ALA A 120 -11.56 -15.99 18.84
N ARG A 121 -11.03 -16.52 19.94
CA ARG A 121 -11.29 -17.88 20.37
C ARG A 121 -12.31 -17.86 21.51
N CYS A 122 -13.39 -18.61 21.35
CA CYS A 122 -14.45 -18.71 22.35
C CYS A 122 -13.88 -19.31 23.65
N HIS A 123 -14.07 -18.63 24.78
CA HIS A 123 -13.57 -19.09 26.07
C HIS A 123 -14.29 -20.35 26.59
N TRP A 124 -15.52 -20.62 26.14
CA TRP A 124 -16.30 -21.79 26.55
C TRP A 124 -15.93 -23.05 25.77
N CYS A 125 -16.06 -23.01 24.44
CA CYS A 125 -15.91 -24.20 23.59
C CYS A 125 -14.63 -24.21 22.76
N LYS A 126 -13.78 -23.18 22.88
CA LYS A 126 -12.51 -23.04 22.14
C LYS A 126 -12.65 -22.93 20.62
N HIS A 127 -13.87 -22.84 20.09
CA HIS A 127 -14.13 -22.57 18.68
C HIS A 127 -13.56 -21.20 18.28
N THR A 128 -12.93 -21.13 17.10
CA THR A 128 -12.37 -19.89 16.56
C THR A 128 -13.42 -19.20 15.70
N LEU A 129 -13.64 -17.92 15.97
CA LEU A 129 -14.62 -17.05 15.31
C LEU A 129 -13.86 -15.97 14.54
N SER A 130 -14.46 -15.46 13.46
CA SER A 130 -13.90 -14.35 12.72
C SER A 130 -14.97 -13.34 12.28
N ILE A 131 -14.56 -12.08 12.16
CA ILE A 131 -15.44 -10.97 11.80
C ILE A 131 -15.73 -10.93 10.28
N ASN A 132 -15.15 -11.83 9.49
CA ASN A 132 -15.29 -11.87 8.03
C ASN A 132 -16.71 -11.58 7.54
N ASN A 133 -16.86 -10.46 6.81
CA ASN A 133 -18.07 -9.97 6.17
C ASN A 133 -19.27 -9.84 7.14
N ARG A 134 -19.03 -9.61 8.44
CA ARG A 134 -20.07 -9.42 9.46
C ARG A 134 -20.40 -7.95 9.72
N ILE A 135 -19.44 -7.06 9.48
CA ILE A 135 -19.54 -5.62 9.77
C ILE A 135 -18.77 -4.85 8.72
N GLY A 136 -19.42 -3.85 8.10
CA GLY A 136 -18.78 -2.91 7.19
C GLY A 136 -18.04 -1.82 7.97
N ASN A 137 -17.01 -2.16 8.75
CA ASN A 137 -16.22 -1.18 9.53
C ASN A 137 -14.82 -0.94 8.94
N GLY A 138 -14.58 -1.35 7.69
CA GLY A 138 -13.27 -1.26 7.03
C GLY A 138 -12.20 -2.23 7.57
N ALA A 139 -12.53 -3.04 8.59
CA ALA A 139 -11.57 -3.95 9.21
C ALA A 139 -11.36 -5.26 8.42
N VAL A 140 -12.39 -5.71 7.71
CA VAL A 140 -12.33 -6.92 6.89
C VAL A 140 -12.08 -6.53 5.44
N PRO A 141 -11.04 -7.05 4.76
CA PRO A 141 -10.84 -6.86 3.32
C PRO A 141 -11.59 -7.92 2.50
N ASP A 142 -11.70 -7.71 1.19
CA ASP A 142 -12.14 -8.76 0.24
C ASP A 142 -11.04 -9.78 -0.04
N GLY A 143 -9.80 -9.31 -0.09
CA GLY A 143 -8.62 -10.09 -0.44
C GLY A 143 -7.48 -9.98 0.55
N ILE A 144 -6.59 -10.96 0.50
CA ILE A 144 -5.30 -10.92 1.20
C ILE A 144 -4.24 -11.56 0.33
N LEU A 145 -3.09 -10.91 0.24
CA LEU A 145 -1.94 -11.44 -0.49
C LEU A 145 -1.02 -12.17 0.50
N PRO A 146 -0.89 -13.50 0.46
CA PRO A 146 -0.20 -14.22 1.53
C PRO A 146 1.31 -13.93 1.55
N PHE A 147 1.94 -13.92 2.73
CA PHE A 147 3.40 -13.87 2.82
C PHE A 147 4.05 -15.06 2.08
N THR A 148 5.14 -14.81 1.36
CA THR A 148 6.05 -15.86 0.85
C THR A 148 7.45 -15.74 1.44
N ILE A 149 7.85 -14.52 1.78
CA ILE A 149 9.12 -14.23 2.46
C ILE A 149 8.97 -14.56 3.94
N THR A 150 9.81 -15.48 4.43
CA THR A 150 9.82 -15.88 5.84
C THR A 150 10.41 -14.78 6.72
N LYS A 151 10.11 -14.83 8.03
CA LYS A 151 10.70 -13.91 9.01
C LYS A 151 12.22 -13.91 8.95
N GLN A 152 12.84 -15.08 8.80
CA GLN A 152 14.30 -15.23 8.73
C GLN A 152 14.88 -14.58 7.47
N GLN A 153 14.21 -14.72 6.32
CA GLN A 153 14.63 -14.04 5.09
C GLN A 153 14.52 -12.52 5.24
N ALA A 154 13.42 -12.01 5.77
CA ALA A 154 13.24 -10.58 6.00
C ALA A 154 14.25 -10.00 7.00
N MET A 155 14.58 -10.74 8.07
CA MET A 155 15.65 -10.39 9.02
C MET A 155 17.01 -10.25 8.31
N ALA A 156 17.33 -11.16 7.39
CA ALA A 156 18.56 -11.10 6.61
C ALA A 156 18.57 -9.85 5.70
N SER A 157 17.47 -9.59 4.98
CA SER A 157 17.34 -8.42 4.10
C SER A 157 17.48 -7.09 4.84
N ILE A 158 16.85 -6.96 6.02
CA ILE A 158 16.98 -5.76 6.87
C ILE A 158 18.40 -5.60 7.41
N SER A 159 19.03 -6.70 7.82
CA SER A 159 20.42 -6.69 8.30
C SER A 159 21.40 -6.25 7.21
N GLU A 160 21.22 -6.73 5.98
CA GLU A 160 22.01 -6.31 4.82
C GLU A 160 21.78 -4.83 4.49
N PHE A 161 20.51 -4.39 4.48
CA PHE A 161 20.14 -3.01 4.21
C PHE A 161 20.75 -2.03 5.22
N ALA A 162 20.72 -2.39 6.50
CA ALA A 162 21.37 -1.64 7.57
C ALA A 162 22.90 -1.69 7.41
N GLY A 163 23.48 -2.86 7.20
CA GLY A 163 24.92 -3.09 7.06
C GLY A 163 25.56 -2.21 5.98
N LYS A 164 24.91 -2.08 4.80
CA LYS A 164 25.37 -1.20 3.71
C LYS A 164 25.51 0.28 4.10
N ARG A 165 24.82 0.72 5.16
CA ARG A 165 24.78 2.11 5.62
C ARG A 165 25.54 2.35 6.93
N LYS A 166 26.25 1.33 7.45
CA LYS A 166 26.92 1.32 8.76
C LYS A 166 27.81 2.53 9.04
N THR A 167 28.49 3.06 8.02
CA THR A 167 29.45 4.15 8.16
C THR A 167 28.84 5.41 8.77
N PHE A 168 27.59 5.73 8.44
CA PHE A 168 26.94 6.98 8.87
C PHE A 168 25.71 6.78 9.76
N GLN A 169 25.50 5.57 10.31
CA GLN A 169 24.36 5.32 11.20
C GLN A 169 24.46 6.12 12.50
N HIS A 170 23.30 6.51 13.03
CA HIS A 170 23.18 7.06 14.36
C HIS A 170 23.61 6.02 15.42
N PRO A 171 24.43 6.38 16.43
CA PRO A 171 24.96 5.42 17.40
C PRO A 171 23.87 4.67 18.18
N GLU A 172 22.77 5.36 18.53
CA GLU A 172 21.64 4.75 19.24
C GLU A 172 20.93 3.69 18.38
N PHE A 173 20.78 3.96 17.08
CA PHE A 173 20.24 2.97 16.15
C PHE A 173 21.16 1.76 16.11
N THR A 174 22.47 1.94 15.91
CA THR A 174 23.42 0.83 15.87
C THR A 174 23.44 0.01 17.17
N ALA A 175 23.30 0.65 18.34
CA ALA A 175 23.30 -0.02 19.63
C ALA A 175 22.00 -0.80 19.93
N SER A 176 20.86 -0.31 19.44
CA SER A 176 19.54 -0.91 19.67
C SER A 176 19.05 -1.80 18.53
N PHE A 177 19.77 -1.83 17.40
CA PHE A 177 19.37 -2.57 16.21
C PHE A 177 19.31 -4.08 16.48
N LYS A 178 18.10 -4.61 16.53
CA LYS A 178 17.82 -6.04 16.74
C LYS A 178 16.88 -6.53 15.62
N PRO A 179 17.42 -7.16 14.57
CA PRO A 179 16.62 -7.67 13.46
C PRO A 179 15.48 -8.59 13.90
N GLU A 180 15.61 -9.29 15.03
CA GLU A 180 14.58 -10.21 15.54
C GLU A 180 13.22 -9.52 15.84
N ASN A 181 13.25 -8.20 16.10
CA ASN A 181 12.09 -7.39 16.43
C ASN A 181 11.25 -7.00 15.21
N ILE A 182 11.51 -7.57 14.02
CA ILE A 182 10.60 -7.35 12.88
C ILE A 182 9.22 -7.93 13.18
N MET A 183 8.20 -7.24 12.69
CA MET A 183 6.80 -7.66 12.76
C MET A 183 6.26 -7.85 11.34
N GLY A 184 5.54 -8.94 11.12
CA GLY A 184 4.80 -9.15 9.87
C GLY A 184 3.43 -8.49 10.00
N VAL A 185 3.16 -7.53 9.13
CA VAL A 185 1.95 -6.72 9.15
C VAL A 185 1.28 -6.80 7.81
N TYR A 186 -0.02 -7.08 7.82
CA TYR A 186 -0.88 -6.90 6.67
C TYR A 186 -1.42 -5.48 6.66
N MET A 187 -1.03 -4.71 5.64
CA MET A 187 -1.40 -3.29 5.50
C MET A 187 -2.62 -3.15 4.58
N PRO A 188 -3.56 -2.22 4.85
CA PRO A 188 -4.79 -2.02 4.08
C PRO A 188 -4.56 -1.22 2.80
N TYR A 189 -4.79 -1.87 1.66
CA TYR A 189 -4.81 -1.24 0.35
C TYR A 189 -6.17 -1.43 -0.32
N MET A 190 -6.38 -0.68 -1.40
CA MET A 190 -7.38 -1.02 -2.41
C MET A 190 -6.69 -1.27 -3.74
N THR A 191 -7.22 -2.23 -4.51
CA THR A 191 -6.98 -2.29 -5.95
C THR A 191 -8.12 -1.60 -6.67
N VAL A 192 -7.77 -0.82 -7.70
CA VAL A 192 -8.74 -0.13 -8.55
C VAL A 192 -8.49 -0.46 -10.02
N ASP A 193 -9.52 -0.99 -10.66
CA ASP A 193 -9.60 -1.06 -12.12
C ASP A 193 -10.19 0.24 -12.65
N GLY A 194 -9.66 0.74 -13.76
CA GLY A 194 -10.08 2.01 -14.34
C GLY A 194 -10.32 1.91 -15.83
N ASN A 195 -11.53 2.24 -16.27
CA ASN A 195 -11.85 2.55 -17.66
C ASN A 195 -11.78 4.07 -17.86
N ILE A 196 -10.70 4.56 -18.45
CA ILE A 196 -10.44 6.00 -18.53
C ILE A 196 -10.19 6.47 -19.97
N SER A 197 -10.50 7.73 -20.22
CA SER A 197 -10.09 8.46 -21.41
C SER A 197 -9.23 9.63 -20.97
N ALA A 198 -7.98 9.69 -21.43
CA ALA A 198 -7.08 10.81 -21.16
C ALA A 198 -6.89 11.68 -22.42
N LYS A 199 -6.78 12.98 -22.22
CA LYS A 199 -6.41 13.96 -23.24
C LYS A 199 -5.24 14.80 -22.75
N LEU A 200 -4.20 14.89 -23.57
CA LEU A 200 -3.02 15.70 -23.32
C LEU A 200 -2.80 16.63 -24.51
N ASP A 201 -2.77 17.93 -24.24
CA ASP A 201 -2.49 18.97 -25.23
C ASP A 201 -1.24 19.75 -24.79
N GLY A 202 -0.32 20.00 -25.72
CA GLY A 202 0.94 20.65 -25.41
C GLY A 202 1.75 21.05 -26.62
N VAL A 203 3.04 21.30 -26.39
CA VAL A 203 4.00 21.73 -27.41
C VAL A 203 5.20 20.80 -27.41
N GLY A 204 5.48 20.21 -28.56
CA GLY A 204 6.68 19.41 -28.82
C GLY A 204 7.74 20.23 -29.54
N GLU A 205 9.00 20.02 -29.17
CA GLU A 205 10.14 20.71 -29.77
C GLU A 205 11.07 19.75 -30.52
N THR A 206 11.48 20.15 -31.72
CA THR A 206 12.54 19.48 -32.48
C THR A 206 13.70 20.43 -32.74
N LEU A 207 14.90 20.05 -32.32
CA LEU A 207 16.13 20.79 -32.56
C LEU A 207 16.42 20.82 -34.07
N THR A 208 16.52 22.03 -34.62
CA THR A 208 16.84 22.21 -36.04
C THR A 208 18.30 22.61 -36.23
N LYS A 209 18.85 23.46 -35.35
CA LYS A 209 20.22 23.94 -35.48
C LYS A 209 20.81 24.29 -34.12
N THR A 210 22.07 23.91 -33.92
CA THR A 210 22.89 24.35 -32.79
C THR A 210 24.01 25.24 -33.33
N VAL A 211 24.11 26.47 -32.84
CA VAL A 211 25.18 27.41 -33.21
C VAL A 211 26.10 27.60 -32.01
N ARG A 212 27.36 27.16 -32.16
CA ARG A 212 28.43 27.40 -31.18
C ARG A 212 29.41 28.41 -31.76
N ARG A 213 29.78 29.40 -30.94
CA ARG A 213 30.81 30.41 -31.25
C ARG A 213 31.72 30.56 -30.05
N GLU A 214 33.01 30.74 -30.29
CA GLU A 214 33.97 31.00 -29.20
C GLU A 214 33.58 32.26 -28.43
N LYS A 215 33.67 32.20 -27.09
CA LYS A 215 33.32 33.29 -26.16
C LYS A 215 31.86 33.78 -26.27
N GLN A 216 30.95 32.99 -26.82
CA GLN A 216 29.50 33.29 -26.86
C GLN A 216 28.65 32.12 -26.35
N PRO A 217 27.45 32.38 -25.80
CA PRO A 217 26.54 31.32 -25.40
C PRO A 217 26.11 30.48 -26.61
N THR A 218 25.94 29.18 -26.40
CA THR A 218 25.42 28.26 -27.44
C THR A 218 23.95 28.61 -27.71
N ILE A 219 23.62 28.90 -28.97
CA ILE A 219 22.25 29.22 -29.40
C ILE A 219 21.62 27.96 -29.99
N TYR A 220 20.42 27.63 -29.50
CA TYR A 220 19.62 26.50 -29.97
C TYR A 220 18.41 27.02 -30.76
N HIS A 221 18.28 26.61 -32.01
CA HIS A 221 17.09 26.85 -32.82
C HIS A 221 16.22 25.59 -32.82
N ALA A 222 14.99 25.71 -32.33
CA ALA A 222 14.02 24.64 -32.28
C ALA A 222 12.77 25.01 -33.10
N ARG A 223 12.13 24.00 -33.69
CA ARG A 223 10.77 24.10 -34.24
C ARG A 223 9.79 23.63 -33.18
N GLN A 224 8.72 24.38 -33.01
CA GLN A 224 7.63 24.07 -32.09
C GLN A 224 6.43 23.55 -32.87
N PHE A 225 5.82 22.48 -32.34
CA PHE A 225 4.63 21.86 -32.90
C PHE A 225 3.58 21.76 -31.81
N LYS A 226 2.32 22.07 -32.15
CA LYS A 226 1.19 21.73 -31.26
C LYS A 226 0.98 20.21 -31.30
N VAL A 227 0.95 19.60 -30.13
CA VAL A 227 0.83 18.15 -29.96
C VAL A 227 -0.41 17.87 -29.13
N GLY A 228 -1.37 17.16 -29.73
CA GLY A 228 -2.54 16.62 -29.04
C GLY A 228 -2.48 15.10 -29.01
N ARG A 229 -2.83 14.50 -27.88
CA ARG A 229 -2.93 13.05 -27.70
C ARG A 229 -4.22 12.74 -26.95
N THR A 230 -4.96 11.78 -27.47
CA THR A 230 -6.16 11.23 -26.82
C THR A 230 -6.00 9.72 -26.78
N LEU A 231 -6.24 9.14 -25.61
CA LEU A 231 -6.08 7.72 -25.39
C LEU A 231 -7.19 7.20 -24.49
N ASP A 232 -7.74 6.07 -24.88
CA ASP A 232 -8.56 5.23 -24.01
C ASP A 232 -7.63 4.19 -23.36
N LEU A 233 -7.69 4.10 -22.04
CA LEU A 233 -6.87 3.19 -21.24
C LEU A 233 -7.74 2.35 -20.34
N HIS A 234 -7.38 1.08 -20.25
CA HIS A 234 -7.88 0.16 -19.24
C HIS A 234 -6.75 -0.10 -18.27
N ILE A 235 -6.95 0.29 -17.01
CA ILE A 235 -6.00 0.11 -15.92
C ILE A 235 -6.52 -1.06 -15.10
N ASP A 236 -5.63 -2.00 -14.84
CA ASP A 236 -5.90 -3.28 -14.20
C ASP A 236 -5.12 -3.32 -12.87
N ASP A 237 -5.84 -3.46 -11.75
CA ASP A 237 -5.31 -3.56 -10.40
C ASP A 237 -4.31 -2.46 -9.97
N LEU A 238 -4.65 -1.18 -10.17
CA LEU A 238 -3.84 -0.11 -9.58
C LEU A 238 -3.95 -0.16 -8.05
N ILE A 239 -2.81 -0.25 -7.36
CA ILE A 239 -2.76 -0.29 -5.90
C ILE A 239 -2.81 1.14 -5.34
N VAL A 240 -3.72 1.37 -4.39
CA VAL A 240 -3.85 2.63 -3.63
C VAL A 240 -3.80 2.29 -2.14
N GLU A 241 -2.90 2.94 -1.39
CA GLU A 241 -2.82 2.80 0.08
C GLU A 241 -4.05 3.44 0.73
N THR A 242 -4.59 2.79 1.76
CA THR A 242 -5.85 3.23 2.41
C THR A 242 -5.74 3.40 3.92
N SER A 243 -4.53 3.52 4.45
CA SER A 243 -4.28 4.11 5.77
C SER A 243 -3.97 5.60 5.65
N SER A 244 -4.85 6.47 6.14
CA SER A 244 -4.78 7.93 5.99
C SER A 244 -3.48 8.50 6.54
N ASP A 245 -3.04 7.99 7.69
CA ASP A 245 -1.78 8.41 8.31
C ASP A 245 -0.56 8.04 7.45
N LYS A 246 -0.65 6.97 6.65
CA LYS A 246 0.46 6.46 5.81
C LYS A 246 0.45 7.01 4.40
N VAL A 247 -0.72 7.38 3.88
CA VAL A 247 -0.87 8.07 2.59
C VAL A 247 -0.25 9.47 2.65
N ASP A 248 -0.29 10.13 3.80
CA ASP A 248 0.32 11.44 3.97
C ASP A 248 1.87 11.37 3.92
N ILE A 249 2.46 12.13 2.99
CA ILE A 249 3.90 12.16 2.70
C ILE A 249 4.64 13.15 3.63
N HIS A 250 3.95 13.78 4.60
CA HIS A 250 4.58 14.69 5.55
C HIS A 250 5.61 13.99 6.46
N SER A 251 6.90 14.21 6.17
CA SER A 251 8.05 13.57 6.83
C SER A 251 8.33 14.05 8.27
N ASP A 252 7.49 14.90 8.83
CA ASP A 252 7.75 15.60 10.10
C ASP A 252 7.53 14.71 11.33
N THR A 253 6.67 13.69 11.21
CA THR A 253 6.31 12.76 12.29
C THR A 253 6.80 11.34 12.00
N SER A 254 6.79 10.92 10.73
CA SER A 254 7.18 9.57 10.34
C SER A 254 7.66 9.47 8.90
N THR A 255 8.34 8.38 8.57
CA THR A 255 8.85 8.10 7.23
C THR A 255 7.90 7.22 6.41
N ASN A 256 6.62 7.61 6.37
CA ASN A 256 5.52 6.80 5.84
C ASN A 256 5.62 6.50 4.33
N ASN A 257 6.28 7.36 3.54
CA ASN A 257 6.54 7.12 2.11
C ASN A 257 7.32 5.79 1.84
N ILE A 258 7.96 5.21 2.87
CA ILE A 258 8.65 3.92 2.75
C ILE A 258 7.68 2.77 2.45
N ILE A 259 6.44 2.85 2.94
CA ILE A 259 5.42 1.81 2.76
C ILE A 259 4.99 1.76 1.29
N ASN A 260 4.72 2.91 0.66
CA ASN A 260 4.48 2.97 -0.79
C ASN A 260 5.73 2.63 -1.62
N ALA A 261 6.92 2.80 -1.06
CA ALA A 261 8.16 2.49 -1.77
C ALA A 261 8.50 1.00 -1.83
N VAL A 262 7.79 0.12 -1.11
CA VAL A 262 7.97 -1.34 -1.25
C VAL A 262 7.15 -1.97 -2.37
N LEU A 263 6.34 -1.16 -3.08
CA LEU A 263 5.66 -1.55 -4.32
C LEU A 263 6.69 -1.95 -5.42
N PRO A 264 6.32 -2.83 -6.36
CA PRO A 264 5.00 -3.43 -6.58
C PRO A 264 4.77 -4.77 -5.87
N PHE A 265 3.50 -5.12 -5.68
CA PHE A 265 3.04 -6.46 -5.25
C PHE A 265 2.43 -7.23 -6.41
N ASP A 266 2.43 -8.56 -6.32
CA ASP A 266 1.80 -9.45 -7.30
C ASP A 266 0.30 -9.65 -7.01
N VAL A 267 -0.47 -8.61 -7.28
CA VAL A 267 -1.93 -8.52 -7.04
C VAL A 267 -2.75 -9.64 -7.68
N LYS A 268 -2.28 -10.23 -8.78
CA LYS A 268 -2.94 -11.40 -9.43
C LYS A 268 -2.91 -12.70 -8.60
N ASN A 269 -2.16 -12.73 -7.50
CA ASN A 269 -2.14 -13.84 -6.54
C ASN A 269 -2.80 -13.48 -5.21
N ILE A 270 -3.64 -12.44 -5.18
CA ILE A 270 -4.48 -12.13 -4.04
C ILE A 270 -5.46 -13.29 -3.85
N ALA A 271 -5.40 -13.89 -2.67
CA ALA A 271 -6.36 -14.88 -2.23
C ALA A 271 -7.62 -14.17 -1.72
N ARG A 272 -8.77 -14.83 -1.82
CA ARG A 272 -9.96 -14.41 -1.10
C ARG A 272 -9.63 -14.35 0.39
N PHE A 273 -10.10 -13.31 1.08
CA PHE A 273 -9.83 -13.17 2.49
C PHE A 273 -10.33 -14.38 3.28
N ASP A 274 -9.41 -14.94 4.06
CA ASP A 274 -9.66 -15.89 5.13
C ASP A 274 -8.83 -15.45 6.32
N ALA A 275 -9.46 -15.30 7.48
CA ALA A 275 -8.73 -14.85 8.66
C ALA A 275 -7.67 -15.86 9.11
N ASN A 276 -7.77 -17.13 8.67
CA ASN A 276 -6.73 -18.15 8.88
C ASN A 276 -5.35 -17.75 8.31
N PHE A 277 -5.28 -16.77 7.40
CA PHE A 277 -4.02 -16.20 6.90
C PHE A 277 -3.27 -15.35 7.93
N LEU A 278 -3.96 -14.74 8.91
CA LEU A 278 -3.32 -13.95 9.96
C LEU A 278 -2.56 -14.87 10.93
N GLY A 279 -3.19 -16.00 11.27
CA GLY A 279 -2.64 -16.97 12.20
C GLY A 279 -2.24 -16.32 13.53
N THR A 280 -1.11 -16.77 14.09
CA THR A 280 -0.52 -16.19 15.32
C THR A 280 0.72 -15.33 15.04
N GLU A 281 1.25 -15.35 13.82
CA GLU A 281 2.53 -14.71 13.49
C GLU A 281 2.36 -13.31 12.90
N TYR A 282 1.20 -13.02 12.31
CA TYR A 282 0.95 -11.78 11.59
C TYR A 282 -0.14 -10.97 12.27
N THR A 283 0.02 -9.64 12.22
CA THR A 283 -1.02 -8.68 12.59
C THR A 283 -1.55 -8.00 11.33
N SER A 284 -2.68 -7.31 11.44
CA SER A 284 -3.24 -6.50 10.35
C SER A 284 -3.58 -5.11 10.86
N GLU A 285 -3.46 -4.11 9.99
CA GLU A 285 -4.04 -2.78 10.23
C GLU A 285 -5.43 -2.67 9.59
N ARG A 286 -6.29 -1.84 10.19
CA ARG A 286 -7.64 -1.55 9.70
C ARG A 286 -7.60 -0.39 8.71
N ARG A 287 -8.39 -0.46 7.64
CA ARG A 287 -8.60 0.66 6.72
C ARG A 287 -9.37 1.79 7.42
N ASP A 288 -8.94 3.03 7.20
CA ASP A 288 -9.59 4.25 7.71
C ASP A 288 -10.00 5.22 6.59
N MET A 289 -9.67 4.91 5.34
CA MET A 289 -9.99 5.74 4.18
C MET A 289 -11.10 5.11 3.31
N ASP A 290 -12.15 5.89 3.04
CA ASP A 290 -13.20 5.52 2.08
C ASP A 290 -12.78 5.74 0.62
N VAL A 291 -13.47 5.05 -0.30
CA VAL A 291 -13.19 5.09 -1.74
C VAL A 291 -13.23 6.50 -2.30
N LYS A 292 -14.14 7.35 -1.83
CA LYS A 292 -14.23 8.75 -2.27
C LYS A 292 -12.94 9.54 -2.03
N HIS A 293 -12.23 9.27 -0.94
CA HIS A 293 -10.94 9.88 -0.66
C HIS A 293 -9.83 9.23 -1.51
N ALA A 294 -9.83 7.89 -1.57
CA ALA A 294 -8.87 7.10 -2.35
C ALA A 294 -8.92 7.42 -3.87
N GLU A 295 -10.09 7.75 -4.40
CA GLU A 295 -10.32 8.10 -5.80
C GLU A 295 -9.47 9.28 -6.25
N SER A 296 -9.30 10.29 -5.38
CA SER A 296 -8.48 11.45 -5.69
C SER A 296 -7.00 11.09 -5.95
N TYR A 297 -6.48 10.09 -5.23
CA TYR A 297 -5.14 9.56 -5.43
C TYR A 297 -5.08 8.68 -6.69
N ALA A 298 -6.08 7.81 -6.90
CA ALA A 298 -6.17 6.97 -8.08
C ALA A 298 -6.17 7.80 -9.37
N VAL A 299 -6.94 8.89 -9.44
CA VAL A 299 -7.00 9.77 -10.61
C VAL A 299 -5.62 10.39 -10.93
N GLN A 300 -4.83 10.75 -9.92
CA GLN A 300 -3.46 11.25 -10.13
C GLN A 300 -2.52 10.18 -10.69
N HIS A 301 -2.65 8.94 -10.21
CA HIS A 301 -1.90 7.81 -10.73
C HIS A 301 -2.33 7.44 -12.16
N PHE A 302 -3.63 7.47 -12.45
CA PHE A 302 -4.19 7.28 -13.80
C PHE A 302 -3.62 8.29 -14.80
N MET A 303 -3.54 9.56 -14.42
CA MET A 303 -2.89 10.60 -15.22
C MET A 303 -1.40 10.29 -15.46
N THR A 304 -0.69 9.80 -14.44
CA THR A 304 0.73 9.44 -14.55
C THR A 304 0.93 8.26 -15.51
N ILE A 305 0.07 7.24 -15.42
CA ILE A 305 0.05 6.10 -16.35
C ILE A 305 -0.25 6.58 -17.77
N ALA A 306 -1.21 7.50 -17.95
CA ALA A 306 -1.53 8.08 -19.25
C ALA A 306 -0.35 8.83 -19.88
N ARG A 307 0.39 9.63 -19.09
CA ARG A 307 1.64 10.27 -19.54
C ARG A 307 2.68 9.26 -19.99
N GLY A 308 2.87 8.19 -19.21
CA GLY A 308 3.79 7.10 -19.54
C GLY A 308 3.42 6.39 -20.84
N ALA A 309 2.14 6.08 -21.04
CA ALA A 309 1.62 5.45 -22.25
C ALA A 309 1.85 6.29 -23.50
N VAL A 310 1.77 7.61 -23.39
CA VAL A 310 1.99 8.54 -24.51
C VAL A 310 3.46 8.75 -24.84
N GLN A 311 4.38 8.50 -23.90
CA GLN A 311 5.81 8.84 -24.02
C GLN A 311 6.46 8.30 -25.30
N SER A 312 6.15 7.05 -25.68
CA SER A 312 6.68 6.43 -26.90
C SER A 312 6.19 7.14 -28.18
N SER A 313 4.95 7.63 -28.20
CA SER A 313 4.33 8.32 -29.33
C SER A 313 4.86 9.74 -29.60
N VAL A 314 5.63 10.29 -28.67
CA VAL A 314 6.24 11.63 -28.75
C VAL A 314 7.77 11.58 -28.84
N SER A 315 8.34 10.40 -29.05
CA SER A 315 9.79 10.19 -29.20
C SER A 315 10.43 10.98 -30.36
N GLY A 316 9.64 11.44 -31.33
CA GLY A 316 10.12 12.29 -32.43
C GLY A 316 10.46 13.74 -32.04
N TYR A 317 10.13 14.18 -30.83
CA TYR A 317 10.47 15.51 -30.31
C TYR A 317 11.72 15.40 -29.43
N ASP A 318 12.90 15.61 -30.02
CA ASP A 318 14.22 15.39 -29.38
C ASP A 318 14.53 16.34 -28.20
N ARG A 319 13.86 17.48 -28.13
CA ARG A 319 13.92 18.41 -26.98
C ARG A 319 12.81 18.17 -25.96
N GLY A 320 11.97 17.16 -26.20
CA GLY A 320 10.86 16.78 -25.35
C GLY A 320 9.54 17.45 -25.71
N VAL A 321 8.51 17.09 -24.96
CA VAL A 321 7.17 17.66 -25.05
C VAL A 321 6.80 18.24 -23.70
N ARG A 322 6.29 19.47 -23.70
CA ARG A 322 5.69 20.12 -22.54
C ARG A 322 4.17 20.05 -22.69
N TRP A 323 3.49 19.43 -21.73
CA TRP A 323 2.03 19.39 -21.68
C TRP A 323 1.52 20.68 -21.02
N ASP A 324 0.60 21.37 -21.70
CA ASP A 324 -0.04 22.61 -21.23
C ASP A 324 -1.39 22.34 -20.58
N SER A 325 -2.12 21.34 -21.08
CA SER A 325 -3.41 20.92 -20.56
C SER A 325 -3.50 19.42 -20.53
N GLU A 326 -4.03 18.90 -19.43
CA GLU A 326 -4.15 17.49 -19.15
C GLU A 326 -5.49 17.22 -18.49
N HIS A 327 -6.21 16.25 -19.02
CA HIS A 327 -7.52 15.89 -18.53
C HIS A 327 -7.70 14.37 -18.58
N VAL A 328 -8.20 13.79 -17.48
CA VAL A 328 -8.68 12.40 -17.45
C VAL A 328 -10.17 12.43 -17.18
N ASN A 329 -10.89 11.72 -18.03
CA ASN A 329 -12.29 11.38 -17.85
C ASN A 329 -12.38 9.91 -17.42
N VAL A 330 -12.89 9.66 -16.23
CA VAL A 330 -13.11 8.31 -15.70
C VAL A 330 -14.49 7.85 -16.13
N LYS A 331 -14.56 6.84 -17.02
CA LYS A 331 -15.83 6.26 -17.49
C LYS A 331 -16.41 5.33 -16.42
N GLY A 332 -15.56 4.53 -15.80
CA GLY A 332 -15.93 3.71 -14.66
C GLY A 332 -14.74 3.14 -13.90
N THR A 333 -14.97 2.80 -12.64
CA THR A 333 -13.98 2.20 -11.74
C THR A 333 -14.56 0.99 -11.01
N ARG A 334 -13.71 0.05 -10.65
CA ARG A 334 -14.05 -1.06 -9.75
C ARG A 334 -13.04 -1.13 -8.63
N TRP A 335 -13.51 -1.04 -7.39
CA TRP A 335 -12.68 -0.99 -6.19
C TRP A 335 -12.80 -2.27 -5.38
N THR A 336 -11.64 -2.77 -4.93
CA THR A 336 -11.55 -3.98 -4.11
C THR A 336 -10.64 -3.73 -2.91
N ALA A 337 -11.08 -4.02 -1.69
CA ALA A 337 -10.27 -3.86 -0.48
C ALA A 337 -9.38 -5.08 -0.27
N VAL A 338 -8.08 -4.88 -0.07
CA VAL A 338 -7.09 -5.95 0.01
C VAL A 338 -6.04 -5.70 1.10
N LEU A 339 -5.52 -6.76 1.69
CA LEU A 339 -4.42 -6.72 2.64
C LEU A 339 -3.11 -7.16 1.98
N LEU A 340 -2.08 -6.32 2.02
CA LEU A 340 -0.77 -6.61 1.43
C LEU A 340 0.30 -6.87 2.51
N PRO A 341 1.20 -7.86 2.32
CA PRO A 341 2.11 -8.34 3.35
C PRO A 341 3.39 -7.50 3.39
N VAL A 342 3.67 -6.88 4.54
CA VAL A 342 4.88 -6.09 4.78
C VAL A 342 5.57 -6.53 6.06
N TRP A 343 6.88 -6.75 6.00
CA TRP A 343 7.69 -6.87 7.20
C TRP A 343 8.19 -5.50 7.63
N LEU A 344 7.87 -5.10 8.86
CA LEU A 344 8.21 -3.79 9.40
C LEU A 344 9.20 -3.89 10.55
N TYR A 345 10.20 -3.01 10.52
CA TYR A 345 11.08 -2.71 11.63
C TYR A 345 10.98 -1.21 11.95
N GLY A 346 10.57 -0.87 13.17
CA GLY A 346 10.45 0.52 13.63
C GLY A 346 11.58 0.90 14.59
N PHE A 347 12.12 2.11 14.43
CA PHE A 347 13.04 2.74 15.38
C PHE A 347 12.59 4.17 15.65
N VAL A 348 12.41 4.53 16.93
CA VAL A 348 12.01 5.88 17.33
C VAL A 348 13.25 6.69 17.70
N GLU A 349 13.53 7.76 16.94
CA GLU A 349 14.57 8.74 17.25
C GLU A 349 13.94 9.93 18.00
N THR A 350 14.54 10.35 19.12
CA THR A 350 14.15 11.61 19.78
C THR A 350 15.09 12.73 19.35
N LYS A 351 14.61 13.64 18.50
CA LYS A 351 15.39 14.74 17.95
C LYS A 351 14.79 16.09 18.36
N LYS A 352 15.55 16.87 19.13
CA LYS A 352 15.14 18.21 19.60
C LYS A 352 13.76 18.23 20.29
N GLY A 353 13.46 17.21 21.09
CA GLY A 353 12.18 17.07 21.81
C GLY A 353 11.02 16.54 20.96
N LYS A 354 11.22 16.28 19.66
CA LYS A 354 10.24 15.59 18.80
C LYS A 354 10.64 14.13 18.62
N GLN A 355 9.67 13.23 18.67
CA GLN A 355 9.86 11.82 18.32
C GLN A 355 9.59 11.63 16.83
N ILE A 356 10.53 11.02 16.12
CA ILE A 356 10.41 10.68 14.71
C ILE A 356 10.58 9.18 14.59
N THR A 357 9.64 8.52 13.91
CA THR A 357 9.73 7.07 13.69
C THR A 357 10.33 6.75 12.33
N HIS A 358 11.43 6.01 12.37
CA HIS A 358 12.13 5.46 11.23
C HIS A 358 11.67 4.03 10.97
N TYR A 359 11.14 3.79 9.77
CA TYR A 359 10.77 2.43 9.36
C TYR A 359 11.80 1.84 8.40
N ILE A 360 11.98 0.53 8.48
CA ILE A 360 12.54 -0.29 7.42
C ILE A 360 11.48 -1.32 7.07
N ALA A 361 11.02 -1.28 5.83
CA ALA A 361 9.98 -2.16 5.30
C ALA A 361 10.60 -3.16 4.31
N VAL A 362 10.15 -4.40 4.38
CA VAL A 362 10.45 -5.43 3.37
C VAL A 362 9.13 -5.90 2.77
N ASN A 363 9.06 -5.89 1.45
CA ASN A 363 7.95 -6.49 0.72
C ASN A 363 7.87 -7.99 1.03
N GLY A 364 6.74 -8.45 1.59
CA GLY A 364 6.52 -9.84 2.01
C GLY A 364 6.42 -10.86 0.87
N ARG A 365 6.47 -10.42 -0.40
CA ARG A 365 6.39 -11.26 -1.60
C ARG A 365 7.71 -11.42 -2.32
N ASN A 366 8.42 -10.32 -2.56
CA ASN A 366 9.66 -10.32 -3.35
C ASN A 366 10.92 -10.01 -2.54
N GLY A 367 10.78 -9.63 -1.26
CA GLY A 367 11.92 -9.33 -0.38
C GLY A 367 12.59 -7.99 -0.64
N TYR A 368 12.02 -7.13 -1.49
CA TYR A 368 12.52 -5.78 -1.74
C TYR A 368 12.48 -4.94 -0.47
N VAL A 369 13.59 -4.28 -0.15
CA VAL A 369 13.76 -3.51 1.10
C VAL A 369 13.85 -2.03 0.81
N MET A 370 13.04 -1.26 1.52
CA MET A 370 13.18 0.19 1.58
C MET A 370 13.12 0.65 3.03
N GLY A 371 13.80 1.74 3.37
CA GLY A 371 13.89 2.15 4.75
C GLY A 371 14.57 3.49 4.97
N SER A 372 14.32 4.08 6.13
CA SER A 372 15.11 5.19 6.64
C SER A 372 15.95 4.70 7.80
N ILE A 373 17.23 5.09 7.79
CA ILE A 373 18.14 4.84 8.90
C ILE A 373 18.63 6.20 9.37
N PRO A 374 18.46 6.55 10.65
CA PRO A 374 18.88 7.85 11.16
C PRO A 374 20.40 8.00 11.00
N ILE A 375 20.81 9.18 10.53
CA ILE A 375 22.22 9.47 10.24
C ILE A 375 22.91 10.13 11.42
N ASN A 376 24.17 9.79 11.65
CA ASN A 376 25.04 10.52 12.56
C ASN A 376 25.47 11.85 11.92
N THR A 377 24.68 12.89 12.14
CA THR A 377 24.91 14.23 11.59
C THR A 377 26.23 14.86 12.03
N LYS A 378 26.79 14.48 13.20
CA LYS A 378 28.11 14.96 13.64
C LYS A 378 29.19 14.34 12.77
N LYS A 379 29.19 13.01 12.64
CA LYS A 379 30.15 12.28 11.79
C LYS A 379 30.06 12.71 10.33
N ALA A 380 28.85 12.84 9.78
CA ALA A 380 28.64 13.30 8.40
C ALA A 380 29.21 14.71 8.18
N ARG A 381 28.93 15.66 9.07
CA ARG A 381 29.48 17.02 8.99
C ARG A 381 31.00 17.04 9.06
N THR A 382 31.61 16.27 9.98
CA THR A 382 33.07 16.19 10.09
C THR A 382 33.71 15.69 8.80
N VAL A 383 33.14 14.63 8.19
CA VAL A 383 33.64 14.11 6.91
C VAL A 383 33.48 15.15 5.80
N CYS A 384 32.33 15.81 5.70
CA CYS A 384 32.14 16.90 4.73
C CYS A 384 33.16 18.03 4.91
N TRP A 385 33.41 18.47 6.15
CA TRP A 385 34.41 19.51 6.42
C TRP A 385 35.82 19.10 6.01
N ILE A 386 36.24 17.87 6.33
CA ILE A 386 37.56 17.34 5.94
C ILE A 386 37.68 17.31 4.41
N VAL A 387 36.68 16.77 3.71
CA VAL A 387 36.69 16.71 2.25
C VAL A 387 36.77 18.11 1.63
N THR A 388 35.99 19.06 2.13
CA THR A 388 36.01 20.46 1.65
C THR A 388 37.37 21.12 1.87
N ILE A 389 38.02 20.89 3.01
CA ILE A 389 39.36 21.42 3.29
C ILE A 389 40.39 20.83 2.31
N VAL A 390 40.39 19.51 2.12
CA VAL A 390 41.32 18.83 1.20
C VAL A 390 41.13 19.31 -0.24
N VAL A 391 39.88 19.39 -0.72
CA VAL A 391 39.58 19.89 -2.07
C VAL A 391 40.02 21.34 -2.22
N SER A 392 39.76 22.19 -1.22
CA SER A 392 40.20 23.60 -1.25
C SER A 392 41.72 23.72 -1.30
N LEU A 393 42.45 22.92 -0.50
CA LEU A 393 43.92 22.91 -0.48
C LEU A 393 44.55 22.48 -1.81
N ILE A 394 43.87 21.66 -2.61
CA ILE A 394 44.34 21.24 -3.93
C ILE A 394 43.95 22.26 -5.01
N THR A 395 42.70 22.70 -5.00
CA THR A 395 42.14 23.53 -6.09
C THR A 395 42.58 24.99 -6.01
N TRP A 396 42.75 25.57 -4.81
CA TRP A 396 43.17 26.97 -4.66
C TRP A 396 44.57 27.24 -5.19
N PRO A 397 45.62 26.44 -4.87
CA PRO A 397 46.95 26.65 -5.45
C PRO A 397 46.97 26.47 -6.97
N MET A 398 46.20 25.52 -7.52
CA MET A 398 46.07 25.35 -8.96
C MET A 398 45.41 26.57 -9.61
N ALA A 399 44.33 27.10 -9.03
CA ALA A 399 43.65 28.29 -9.51
C ALA A 399 44.57 29.53 -9.43
N LEU A 400 45.29 29.71 -8.32
CA LEU A 400 46.29 30.77 -8.16
C LEU A 400 47.42 30.65 -9.20
N GLY A 401 47.89 29.43 -9.47
CA GLY A 401 48.89 29.18 -10.51
C GLY A 401 48.40 29.59 -11.90
N VAL A 402 47.15 29.25 -12.25
CA VAL A 402 46.55 29.65 -13.53
C VAL A 402 46.36 31.16 -13.62
N VAL A 403 45.97 31.84 -12.54
CA VAL A 403 45.76 33.30 -12.53
C VAL A 403 47.07 34.08 -12.53
N LEU A 404 48.12 33.56 -11.88
CA LEU A 404 49.42 34.24 -11.78
C LEU A 404 50.33 33.99 -12.98
N PHE A 405 50.18 32.85 -13.66
CA PHE A 405 51.08 32.42 -14.74
C PHE A 405 50.39 32.15 -16.09
N GLY A 406 49.06 32.31 -16.18
CA GLY A 406 48.29 32.26 -17.42
C GLY A 406 47.69 33.62 -17.74
#